data_AF-A0AA39LQG8-F1
#
_entry.id   AF-A0AA39LQG8-F1
#
_cell.length_a   1.000
_cell.length_b   1.000
_cell.length_c   1.000
_cell.angle_alpha   90.00
_cell.angle_beta   90.00
_cell.angle_gamma   90.00
#
_symmetry.space_group_name_H-M   'P 1'
#
loop_
_entity.id
_entity.type
_entity.pdbx_description
1 polymer ?
#
loop_
_entity_poly.entity_id
_entity_poly.type
_entity_poly.pdbx_seq_one_letter_code
_entity_poly.pdbx_strand_id
1 'polypeptide(L)'
;MFFSDVEDFRNVRQTEYFPENRCLCGFMHVRTGTLIIGIVSMLLTCGGFAFYVVTKPSTTAWVSLGYDIYLAISCLCLFWGVYKECAELLLPYIIAQCLLMLHLAVVVVALIIGEIGTELIYDQFQRKSHKDKSAEREKEIETLRCIFAILIVILACVFVAVYYLYTVVRNCYLYLKTKTSERIRLYSYGPTC
;
A
#
# COMPACT_ATOMS: atom_id res chain seq x y z
N MET A 1 8.87 46.03 14.51
CA MET A 1 8.05 45.21 13.58
C MET A 1 8.86 44.13 12.83
N PHE A 2 10.09 43.79 13.23
CA PHE A 2 10.96 42.81 12.53
C PHE A 2 11.25 41.52 13.32
N PHE A 3 10.72 41.38 14.55
CA PHE A 3 11.05 40.25 15.43
C PHE A 3 10.06 39.07 15.33
N SER A 4 8.85 39.26 14.79
CA SER A 4 7.85 38.19 14.71
C SER A 4 8.14 37.16 13.62
N ASP A 5 8.77 37.57 12.51
CA ASP A 5 9.10 36.67 11.40
C ASP A 5 10.27 35.73 11.75
N VAL A 6 11.15 36.12 12.68
CA VAL A 6 12.34 35.33 13.03
C VAL A 6 11.98 34.15 13.93
N GLU A 7 10.97 34.28 14.80
CA GLU A 7 10.48 33.17 15.61
C GLU A 7 9.67 32.17 14.78
N ASP A 8 8.90 32.65 13.79
CA ASP A 8 8.16 31.78 12.87
C ASP A 8 9.12 30.93 12.01
N PHE A 9 10.20 31.53 11.49
CA PHE A 9 11.26 30.80 10.78
C PHE A 9 12.04 29.80 11.64
N ARG A 10 12.03 29.97 12.98
CA ARG A 10 12.69 29.06 13.92
C ARG A 10 11.78 27.90 14.30
N ASN A 11 10.48 28.13 14.41
CA ASN A 11 9.47 27.12 14.69
C ASN A 11 9.22 26.19 13.49
N VAL A 12 9.15 26.74 12.27
CA VAL A 12 9.03 25.94 11.02
C VAL A 12 10.24 25.01 10.82
N ARG A 13 11.45 25.43 11.24
CA ARG A 13 12.65 24.57 11.20
C ARG A 13 12.72 23.53 12.31
N GLN A 14 12.04 23.74 13.44
CA GLN A 14 12.04 22.78 14.55
C GLN A 14 11.10 21.60 14.29
N THR A 15 9.99 21.79 13.57
CA THR A 15 9.10 20.67 13.20
C THR A 15 9.70 19.73 12.14
N GLU A 16 10.65 20.21 11.33
CA GLU A 16 11.44 19.37 10.40
C GLU A 16 12.44 18.44 11.10
N TYR A 17 12.74 18.67 12.40
CA TYR A 17 13.78 17.95 13.13
C TYR A 17 13.28 16.78 13.99
N PHE A 18 11.96 16.61 14.16
CA PHE A 18 11.45 15.49 14.93
C PHE A 18 11.65 14.17 14.17
N PRO A 19 12.19 13.11 14.82
CA PRO A 19 12.45 11.82 14.17
C PRO A 19 11.19 11.14 13.64
N GLU A 20 10.00 11.52 14.12
CA GLU A 20 8.70 11.04 13.63
C GLU A 20 8.37 11.48 12.19
N ASN A 21 9.01 12.54 11.68
CA ASN A 21 8.78 13.07 10.33
C ASN A 21 9.76 12.50 9.29
N ARG A 22 10.45 11.42 9.63
CA ARG A 22 11.42 10.77 8.75
C ARG A 22 11.04 9.31 8.48
N CYS A 23 11.27 8.89 7.24
CA CYS A 23 11.09 7.53 6.73
C CYS A 23 12.46 6.91 6.44
N LEU A 24 12.48 5.60 6.12
CA LEU A 24 13.72 4.86 5.82
C LEU A 24 14.74 5.02 6.94
N CYS A 25 14.41 4.58 8.17
CA CYS A 25 15.33 4.67 9.33
C CYS A 25 15.87 6.08 9.64
N GLY A 26 15.14 7.14 9.26
CA GLY A 26 15.57 8.52 9.50
C GLY A 26 16.31 9.19 8.34
N PHE A 27 16.52 8.49 7.22
CA PHE A 27 17.28 9.01 6.09
C PHE A 27 16.51 9.99 5.20
N MET A 28 15.17 9.88 5.15
CA MET A 28 14.38 10.65 4.18
C MET A 28 13.20 11.36 4.85
N HIS A 29 12.93 12.61 4.49
CA HIS A 29 11.75 13.32 4.98
C HIS A 29 10.46 12.66 4.44
N VAL A 30 9.41 12.57 5.27
CA VAL A 30 8.12 11.94 4.93
C VAL A 30 7.52 12.44 3.62
N ARG A 31 7.74 13.72 3.28
CA ARG A 31 7.27 14.33 2.02
C ARG A 31 7.93 13.70 0.80
N THR A 32 9.26 13.59 0.82
CA THR A 32 10.04 13.02 -0.29
C THR A 32 9.74 11.52 -0.42
N GLY A 33 9.66 10.80 0.71
CA GLY A 33 9.28 9.39 0.72
C GLY A 33 7.91 9.18 0.07
N THR A 34 6.91 9.98 0.46
CA THR A 34 5.55 9.89 -0.09
C THR A 34 5.51 10.19 -1.59
N LEU A 35 6.30 11.15 -2.09
CA LEU A 35 6.41 11.43 -3.52
C LEU A 35 7.02 10.26 -4.31
N ILE A 36 8.11 9.67 -3.81
CA ILE A 36 8.74 8.51 -4.45
C ILE A 36 7.75 7.34 -4.53
N ILE A 37 7.03 7.08 -3.43
CA ILE A 37 6.00 6.05 -3.38
C ILE A 37 4.91 6.32 -4.42
N GLY A 38 4.43 7.56 -4.52
CA GLY A 38 3.47 7.98 -5.54
C GLY A 38 3.96 7.73 -6.96
N ILE A 39 5.24 8.04 -7.25
CA ILE A 39 5.84 7.82 -8.59
C ILE A 39 5.90 6.34 -8.90
N VAL A 40 6.39 5.52 -7.98
CA VAL A 40 6.49 4.07 -8.16
C VAL A 40 5.10 3.45 -8.35
N SER A 41 4.11 3.85 -7.55
CA SER A 41 2.71 3.41 -7.72
C SER A 41 2.16 3.80 -9.08
N MET A 42 2.39 5.03 -9.54
CA MET A 42 1.92 5.48 -10.85
C MET A 42 2.55 4.68 -12.00
N LEU A 43 3.85 4.39 -11.93
CA LEU A 43 4.53 3.57 -12.93
C LEU A 43 3.97 2.14 -12.98
N LEU A 44 3.69 1.55 -11.82
CA LEU A 44 3.06 0.23 -11.73
C LEU A 44 1.66 0.23 -12.35
N THR A 45 0.84 1.23 -12.06
CA THR A 45 -0.50 1.37 -12.64
C THR A 45 -0.45 1.56 -14.16
N CYS A 46 0.49 2.37 -14.67
CA CYS A 46 0.71 2.52 -16.11
C CYS A 46 1.12 1.19 -16.77
N GLY A 47 1.96 0.39 -16.12
CA GLY A 47 2.34 -0.94 -16.59
C GLY A 47 1.14 -1.91 -16.64
N GLY A 48 0.30 -1.90 -15.60
CA GLY A 48 -0.94 -2.69 -15.55
C GLY A 48 -1.91 -2.33 -16.68
N PHE A 49 -2.08 -1.03 -16.93
CA PHE A 49 -2.89 -0.54 -18.04
C PHE A 49 -2.34 -0.97 -19.41
N ALA A 50 -1.03 -0.87 -19.63
CA ALA A 50 -0.40 -1.32 -20.86
C ALA A 50 -0.61 -2.83 -21.08
N PHE A 51 -0.49 -3.63 -20.01
CA PHE A 51 -0.74 -5.07 -20.06
C PHE A 51 -2.21 -5.38 -20.38
N TYR A 52 -3.15 -4.63 -19.83
CA TYR A 52 -4.58 -4.75 -20.16
C TYR A 52 -4.83 -4.50 -21.66
N VAL A 53 -4.21 -3.47 -22.24
CA VAL A 53 -4.39 -3.15 -23.66
C VAL A 53 -3.87 -4.25 -24.58
N VAL A 54 -2.81 -4.96 -24.17
CA VAL A 54 -2.18 -6.02 -24.98
C VAL A 54 -2.92 -7.36 -24.82
N THR A 55 -3.58 -7.61 -23.69
CA THR A 55 -4.22 -8.89 -23.40
C THR A 55 -5.72 -8.87 -23.73
N LYS A 56 -6.28 -10.01 -24.17
CA LYS A 56 -7.73 -10.10 -24.42
C LYS A 56 -8.50 -9.95 -23.11
N PRO A 57 -9.50 -9.05 -23.02
CA PRO A 57 -10.15 -8.74 -21.76
C PRO A 57 -10.98 -9.94 -21.27
N SER A 58 -10.61 -10.48 -20.11
CA SER A 58 -11.45 -11.39 -19.32
C SER A 58 -12.36 -10.58 -18.38
N THR A 59 -13.36 -11.21 -17.78
CA THR A 59 -14.22 -10.56 -16.78
C THR A 59 -13.42 -10.02 -15.57
N THR A 60 -12.34 -10.71 -15.20
CA THR A 60 -11.41 -10.26 -14.14
C THR A 60 -10.62 -9.00 -14.53
N ALA A 61 -10.40 -8.79 -15.83
CA ALA A 61 -9.66 -7.65 -16.34
C ALA A 61 -10.40 -6.32 -16.11
N TRP A 62 -11.74 -6.32 -16.18
CA TRP A 62 -12.55 -5.13 -15.90
C TRP A 62 -12.46 -4.66 -14.45
N VAL A 63 -12.43 -5.61 -13.50
CA VAL A 63 -12.28 -5.30 -12.07
C VAL A 63 -10.89 -4.71 -11.81
N SER A 64 -9.85 -5.32 -12.39
CA SER A 64 -8.48 -4.81 -12.29
C SER A 64 -8.37 -3.40 -12.85
N LEU A 65 -8.94 -3.15 -14.04
CA LEU A 65 -8.92 -1.84 -14.68
C LEU A 65 -9.60 -0.77 -13.81
N GLY A 66 -10.74 -1.10 -13.19
CA GLY A 66 -11.42 -0.18 -12.28
C GLY A 66 -10.56 0.20 -11.08
N TYR A 67 -9.87 -0.78 -10.50
CA TYR A 67 -8.92 -0.54 -9.40
C TYR A 67 -7.73 0.31 -9.84
N ASP A 68 -7.16 0.03 -11.01
CA ASP A 68 -6.03 0.79 -11.58
C ASP A 68 -6.41 2.26 -11.83
N ILE A 69 -7.60 2.52 -12.37
CA ILE A 69 -8.10 3.90 -12.56
C ILE A 69 -8.25 4.61 -11.21
N TYR A 70 -8.85 3.94 -10.22
CA TYR A 70 -8.99 4.50 -8.87
C TYR A 70 -7.63 4.81 -8.23
N LEU A 71 -6.66 3.91 -8.39
CA LEU A 71 -5.30 4.09 -7.88
C LEU A 71 -4.58 5.25 -8.59
N ALA A 72 -4.74 5.38 -9.91
CA ALA A 72 -4.19 6.51 -10.67
C ALA A 72 -4.73 7.85 -10.17
N ILE A 73 -6.06 7.96 -9.99
CA ILE A 73 -6.70 9.16 -9.43
C ILE A 73 -6.16 9.44 -8.02
N SER A 74 -6.04 8.41 -7.19
CA SER A 74 -5.51 8.53 -5.83
C SER A 74 -4.05 8.99 -5.81
N CYS A 75 -3.21 8.53 -6.75
CA CYS A 75 -1.84 9.02 -6.94
C CYS A 75 -1.82 10.49 -7.33
N LEU A 76 -2.69 10.93 -8.24
CA LEU A 76 -2.81 12.35 -8.61
C LEU A 76 -3.23 13.20 -7.40
N CYS A 77 -4.19 12.74 -6.61
CA CYS A 77 -4.58 13.40 -5.36
C CYS A 77 -3.41 13.45 -4.37
N LEU A 78 -2.62 12.38 -4.24
CA LEU A 78 -1.43 12.36 -3.40
C LEU A 78 -0.40 13.39 -3.85
N PHE A 79 -0.08 13.48 -5.14
CA PHE A 79 0.85 14.49 -5.66
C PHE A 79 0.35 15.91 -5.40
N TRP A 80 -0.92 16.16 -5.69
CA TRP A 80 -1.53 17.47 -5.49
C TRP A 80 -1.62 17.85 -4.01
N GLY A 81 -1.94 16.89 -3.14
CA GLY A 81 -2.02 17.06 -1.69
C GLY A 81 -0.64 17.34 -1.08
N VAL A 82 0.40 16.64 -1.55
CA VAL A 82 1.78 16.92 -1.14
C VAL A 82 2.25 18.28 -1.68
N TYR A 83 1.86 18.67 -2.90
CA TYR A 83 2.23 19.96 -3.48
C TYR A 83 1.56 21.15 -2.75
N LYS A 84 0.24 21.06 -2.53
CA LYS A 84 -0.55 22.09 -1.81
C LYS A 84 -0.46 22.01 -0.29
N GLU A 85 0.26 21.03 0.26
CA GLU A 85 0.33 20.74 1.69
C GLU A 85 -1.05 20.47 2.34
N CYS A 86 -1.98 19.90 1.57
CA CYS A 86 -3.33 19.56 2.03
C CYS A 86 -3.41 18.07 2.41
N ALA A 87 -3.53 17.78 3.71
CA ALA A 87 -3.60 16.41 4.22
C ALA A 87 -4.82 15.62 3.70
N GLU A 88 -5.96 16.28 3.50
CA GLU A 88 -7.21 15.63 3.08
C GLU A 88 -7.10 14.94 1.71
N LEU A 89 -6.25 15.45 0.82
CA LEU A 89 -6.03 14.84 -0.50
C LEU A 89 -5.16 13.58 -0.48
N LEU A 90 -4.49 13.27 0.64
CA LEU A 90 -3.78 12.00 0.80
C LEU A 90 -4.72 10.86 1.20
N LEU A 91 -5.91 11.18 1.72
CA LEU A 91 -6.90 10.21 2.17
C LEU A 91 -7.31 9.18 1.11
N PRO A 92 -7.63 9.53 -0.16
CA PRO A 92 -8.00 8.54 -1.16
C PRO A 92 -6.92 7.48 -1.36
N TYR A 93 -5.64 7.88 -1.37
CA TYR A 93 -4.53 6.94 -1.49
C TYR A 93 -4.39 6.05 -0.25
N ILE A 94 -4.58 6.60 0.96
CA ILE A 94 -4.58 5.81 2.19
C ILE A 94 -5.71 4.77 2.18
N ILE A 95 -6.91 5.14 1.71
CA ILE A 95 -8.05 4.22 1.57
C ILE A 95 -7.71 3.13 0.55
N ALA A 96 -7.11 3.47 -0.59
CA ALA A 96 -6.67 2.50 -1.59
C ALA A 96 -5.68 1.48 -1.01
N GLN A 97 -4.72 1.92 -0.20
CA GLN A 97 -3.76 1.06 0.49
C GLN A 97 -4.44 0.15 1.53
N CYS A 98 -5.42 0.66 2.29
CA CYS A 98 -6.21 -0.18 3.21
C CYS A 98 -6.99 -1.27 2.48
N LEU A 99 -7.63 -0.94 1.35
CA LEU A 99 -8.33 -1.92 0.52
C LEU A 99 -7.38 -2.98 -0.05
N LEU A 100 -6.18 -2.56 -0.47
CA LEU A 100 -5.13 -3.49 -0.94
C LEU A 100 -4.68 -4.45 0.17
N MET A 101 -4.42 -3.93 1.37
CA MET A 101 -4.05 -4.78 2.52
C MET A 101 -5.15 -5.77 2.87
N LEU A 102 -6.41 -5.34 2.87
CA LEU A 102 -7.56 -6.21 3.11
C LEU A 102 -7.64 -7.31 2.04
N HIS A 103 -7.49 -6.94 0.77
CA HIS A 103 -7.50 -7.90 -0.33
C HIS A 103 -6.36 -8.93 -0.20
N LEU A 104 -5.13 -8.48 0.06
CA LEU A 104 -3.98 -9.37 0.28
C LEU A 104 -4.21 -10.32 1.46
N ALA A 105 -4.79 -9.83 2.56
CA ALA A 105 -5.11 -10.68 3.70
C ALA A 105 -6.13 -11.77 3.35
N VAL A 106 -7.18 -11.44 2.59
CA VAL A 106 -8.17 -12.42 2.10
C VAL A 106 -7.51 -13.46 1.19
N VAL A 107 -6.64 -13.04 0.27
CA VAL A 107 -5.92 -13.96 -0.63
C VAL A 107 -5.02 -14.90 0.17
N VAL A 108 -4.25 -14.39 1.13
CA VAL A 108 -3.39 -15.23 1.99
C VAL A 108 -4.23 -16.26 2.76
N VAL A 109 -5.35 -15.86 3.35
CA VAL A 109 -6.26 -16.79 4.05
C VAL A 109 -6.81 -17.85 3.09
N ALA A 110 -7.22 -17.45 1.88
CA ALA A 110 -7.71 -18.39 0.87
C ALA A 110 -6.63 -19.40 0.44
N LEU A 111 -5.37 -18.97 0.31
CA LEU A 111 -4.26 -19.86 0.00
C LEU A 111 -3.96 -20.84 1.14
N ILE A 112 -3.99 -20.40 2.40
CA ILE A 112 -3.81 -21.28 3.56
C ILE A 112 -4.93 -22.32 3.61
N ILE A 113 -6.19 -21.91 3.39
CA ILE A 113 -7.31 -22.84 3.30
C ILE A 113 -7.12 -23.81 2.12
N GLY A 114 -6.62 -23.33 0.98
CA GLY A 114 -6.29 -24.15 -0.17
C GLY A 114 -5.23 -25.21 0.16
N GLU A 115 -4.15 -24.81 0.83
CA GLU A 115 -3.07 -25.70 1.26
C GLU A 115 -3.59 -26.80 2.20
N ILE A 116 -4.32 -26.43 3.26
CA ILE A 116 -4.92 -27.40 4.19
C ILE A 116 -5.97 -28.28 3.48
N GLY A 117 -6.76 -27.70 2.58
CA GLY A 117 -7.77 -28.42 1.80
C GLY A 117 -7.18 -29.48 0.88
N THR A 118 -5.99 -29.24 0.32
CA THR A 118 -5.30 -30.25 -0.50
C THR A 118 -4.92 -31.51 0.27
N GLU A 119 -4.58 -31.39 1.56
CA GLU A 119 -4.33 -32.54 2.46
C GLU A 119 -5.61 -33.37 2.67
N LEU A 120 -6.72 -32.70 3.04
CA LEU A 120 -7.99 -33.34 3.35
C LEU A 120 -8.61 -34.07 2.15
N ILE A 121 -8.55 -33.44 0.97
CA ILE A 121 -9.06 -34.04 -0.27
C ILE A 121 -8.19 -35.23 -0.67
N TYR A 122 -6.88 -35.14 -0.47
CA TYR A 122 -5.96 -36.23 -0.77
C TYR A 122 -6.23 -37.48 0.07
N ASP A 123 -6.37 -37.34 1.39
CA ASP A 123 -6.63 -38.46 2.30
C ASP A 123 -7.94 -39.20 1.96
N GLN A 124 -8.96 -38.44 1.54
CA GLN A 124 -10.24 -39.01 1.10
C GLN A 124 -10.14 -39.72 -0.24
N PHE A 125 -9.35 -39.20 -1.19
CA PHE A 125 -9.14 -39.82 -2.51
C PHE A 125 -8.23 -41.05 -2.46
N GLN A 126 -7.19 -41.05 -1.63
CA GLN A 126 -6.27 -42.17 -1.49
C GLN A 126 -6.96 -43.41 -0.92
N ARG A 127 -7.90 -43.23 0.03
CA ARG A 127 -8.76 -44.33 0.51
C ARG A 127 -9.65 -44.96 -0.57
N LYS A 128 -9.96 -44.23 -1.65
CA LYS A 128 -10.91 -44.67 -2.68
C LYS A 128 -10.24 -45.23 -3.94
N SER A 129 -8.95 -44.95 -4.16
CA SER A 129 -8.23 -45.25 -5.42
C SER A 129 -7.03 -46.19 -5.19
N HIS A 130 -7.30 -47.44 -4.82
CA HIS A 130 -6.27 -48.46 -4.59
C HIS A 130 -5.78 -49.18 -5.87
N LYS A 131 -5.99 -48.60 -7.07
CA LYS A 131 -5.54 -49.18 -8.35
C LYS A 131 -4.96 -48.11 -9.30
N ASP A 132 -3.64 -48.19 -9.49
CA ASP A 132 -2.86 -47.91 -10.71
C ASP A 132 -2.37 -46.50 -11.13
N LYS A 133 -2.46 -45.43 -10.33
CA LYS A 133 -1.77 -44.15 -10.67
C LYS A 133 -1.18 -43.36 -9.48
N SER A 134 -0.58 -44.04 -8.50
CA SER A 134 -0.13 -43.37 -7.26
C SER A 134 1.10 -42.47 -7.44
N ALA A 135 2.14 -42.93 -8.15
CA ALA A 135 3.44 -42.25 -8.18
C ALA A 135 3.47 -40.93 -8.99
N GLU A 136 2.68 -40.81 -10.06
CA GLU A 136 2.62 -39.58 -10.87
C GLU A 136 1.78 -38.50 -10.17
N ARG A 137 0.70 -38.90 -9.50
CA ARG A 137 -0.22 -37.99 -8.81
C ARG A 137 0.36 -37.48 -7.48
N GLU A 138 1.20 -38.26 -6.81
CA GLU A 138 1.93 -37.84 -5.61
C GLU A 138 2.90 -36.68 -5.92
N LYS A 139 3.61 -36.76 -7.07
CA LYS A 139 4.50 -35.68 -7.54
C LYS A 139 3.75 -34.39 -7.87
N GLU A 140 2.57 -34.47 -8.48
CA GLU A 140 1.74 -33.29 -8.77
C GLU A 140 1.32 -32.56 -7.49
N ILE A 141 1.00 -33.30 -6.43
CA ILE A 141 0.57 -32.73 -5.15
C ILE A 141 1.74 -32.07 -4.42
N GLU A 142 2.88 -32.74 -4.36
CA GLU A 142 4.10 -32.16 -3.79
C GLU A 142 4.49 -30.87 -4.53
N THR A 143 4.35 -30.87 -5.86
CA THR A 143 4.56 -29.67 -6.69
C THR A 143 3.56 -28.56 -6.34
N LEU A 144 2.27 -28.87 -6.20
CA LEU A 144 1.23 -27.90 -5.82
C LEU A 144 1.49 -27.30 -4.43
N ARG A 145 1.89 -28.11 -3.44
CA ARG A 145 2.24 -27.61 -2.10
C ARG A 145 3.43 -26.67 -2.14
N CYS A 146 4.48 -27.04 -2.87
CA CYS A 146 5.62 -26.16 -3.10
C CYS A 146 5.19 -24.82 -3.71
N ILE A 147 4.30 -24.85 -4.71
CA ILE A 147 3.77 -23.63 -5.34
C ILE A 147 2.99 -22.78 -4.32
N PHE A 148 2.09 -23.38 -3.55
CA PHE A 148 1.31 -22.66 -2.53
C PHE A 148 2.21 -22.04 -1.45
N ALA A 149 3.17 -22.79 -0.92
CA ALA A 149 4.10 -22.30 0.08
C ALA A 149 4.92 -21.11 -0.45
N ILE A 150 5.45 -21.19 -1.68
CA ILE A 150 6.18 -20.10 -2.32
C ILE A 150 5.27 -18.87 -2.50
N LEU A 151 4.03 -19.06 -2.97
CA LEU A 151 3.07 -17.97 -3.13
C LEU A 151 2.73 -17.28 -1.82
N ILE A 152 2.54 -18.04 -0.73
CA ILE A 152 2.28 -17.49 0.60
C ILE A 152 3.45 -16.64 1.07
N VAL A 153 4.70 -17.11 0.91
CA VAL A 153 5.90 -16.33 1.29
C VAL A 153 5.99 -15.05 0.47
N ILE A 154 5.80 -15.11 -0.84
CA ILE A 154 5.82 -13.93 -1.72
C ILE A 154 4.75 -12.93 -1.28
N LEU A 155 3.52 -13.39 -1.04
CA LEU A 155 2.42 -12.53 -0.63
C LEU A 155 2.64 -11.93 0.77
N ALA A 156 3.25 -12.67 1.70
CA ALA A 156 3.63 -12.14 3.00
C ALA A 156 4.68 -11.03 2.86
N CYS A 157 5.69 -11.20 2.00
CA CYS A 157 6.67 -10.16 1.70
C CYS A 157 5.99 -8.91 1.10
N VAL A 158 5.08 -9.10 0.15
CA VAL A 158 4.30 -8.01 -0.46
C VAL A 158 3.44 -7.31 0.59
N PHE A 159 2.79 -8.06 1.48
CA PHE A 159 1.97 -7.50 2.57
C PHE A 159 2.79 -6.60 3.50
N VAL A 160 3.98 -7.05 3.92
CA VAL A 160 4.90 -6.24 4.73
C VAL A 160 5.33 -4.98 3.99
N ALA A 161 5.65 -5.10 2.70
CA ALA A 161 6.01 -3.94 1.89
C ALA A 161 4.87 -2.91 1.80
N VAL A 162 3.65 -3.37 1.51
CA VAL A 162 2.44 -2.52 1.45
C VAL A 162 2.15 -1.86 2.80
N TYR A 163 2.28 -2.61 3.90
CA TYR A 163 2.12 -2.06 5.24
C TYR A 163 3.15 -0.96 5.56
N TYR A 164 4.40 -1.14 5.14
CA TYR A 164 5.43 -0.11 5.27
C TYR A 164 5.08 1.15 4.46
N LEU A 165 4.65 0.98 3.20
CA LEU A 165 4.21 2.11 2.36
C LEU A 165 3.03 2.86 2.99
N TYR A 166 2.03 2.13 3.49
CA TYR A 166 0.91 2.69 4.25
C TYR A 166 1.39 3.54 5.42
N THR A 167 2.36 3.03 6.19
CA THR A 167 2.91 3.72 7.36
C THR A 167 3.59 5.04 6.96
N VAL A 168 4.37 5.04 5.88
CA VAL A 168 5.03 6.25 5.35
C VAL A 168 4.00 7.31 4.95
N VAL A 169 2.99 6.94 4.16
CA VAL A 169 1.97 7.90 3.69
C VAL A 169 1.10 8.38 4.86
N ARG A 170 0.76 7.50 5.81
CA ARG A 170 0.04 7.87 7.04
C ARG A 170 0.83 8.88 7.87
N ASN A 171 2.13 8.68 8.04
CA ASN A 171 2.97 9.62 8.78
C ASN A 171 3.05 10.97 8.04
N CYS A 172 3.11 10.97 6.71
CA CYS A 172 3.02 12.21 5.92
C CYS A 172 1.66 12.91 6.11
N TYR A 173 0.56 12.17 6.12
CA TYR A 173 -0.77 12.71 6.41
C TYR A 173 -0.83 13.36 7.79
N LEU A 174 -0.33 12.68 8.84
CA LEU A 174 -0.29 13.22 10.19
C LEU A 174 0.58 14.47 10.27
N TYR A 175 1.75 14.46 9.63
CA TYR A 175 2.63 15.62 9.54
C TYR A 175 1.93 16.84 8.93
N LEU A 176 1.29 16.67 7.76
CA LEU A 176 0.57 17.75 7.08
C LEU A 176 -0.64 18.24 7.89
N LYS A 177 -1.34 17.33 8.58
CA LYS A 177 -2.48 17.66 9.44
C LYS A 177 -2.05 18.50 10.64
N THR A 178 -0.96 18.12 11.32
CA THR A 178 -0.40 18.88 12.45
C THR A 178 0.02 20.27 12.00
N LYS A 179 0.78 20.38 10.89
CA LYS A 179 1.20 21.67 10.31
C LYS A 179 0.02 22.59 9.96
N THR A 180 -1.08 22.00 9.46
CA THR A 180 -2.29 22.76 9.15
C THR A 180 -2.98 23.28 10.42
N SER A 181 -3.05 22.47 11.46
CA SER A 181 -3.64 22.87 12.76
C SER A 181 -2.85 23.99 13.44
N GLU A 182 -1.51 23.94 13.38
CA GLU A 182 -0.64 24.99 13.92
C GLU A 182 -0.84 26.33 13.21
N ARG A 183 -0.92 26.33 11.86
CA ARG A 183 -1.24 27.55 11.09
C ARG A 183 -2.56 28.18 11.55
N ILE A 184 -3.61 27.39 11.72
CA ILE A 184 -4.92 27.89 12.15
C ILE A 184 -4.83 28.53 13.55
N ARG A 185 -4.07 27.93 14.47
CA ARG A 185 -3.86 28.50 15.81
C ARG A 185 -3.17 29.87 15.75
N LEU A 186 -2.12 30.00 14.95
CA LEU A 186 -1.41 31.27 14.79
C LEU A 186 -2.33 32.39 14.27
N TYR A 187 -3.20 32.10 13.31
CA TYR A 187 -4.19 33.07 12.84
C TYR A 187 -5.24 33.42 13.90
N SER A 188 -5.60 32.47 14.76
CA SER A 188 -6.58 32.69 15.83
C SER A 188 -6.03 33.55 16.98
N TYR A 189 -4.71 33.69 17.11
CA TYR A 189 -4.06 34.57 18.11
C TYR A 189 -3.55 35.89 17.51
N GLY A 190 -3.83 36.17 16.23
CA GLY A 190 -3.53 37.46 15.63
C GLY A 190 -4.25 38.58 16.40
N PRO A 191 -3.58 39.70 16.75
CA PRO A 191 -4.19 40.77 17.52
C PRO A 191 -5.38 41.31 16.74
N THR A 192 -6.56 41.20 17.34
CA THR A 192 -7.71 42.05 17.00
C THR A 192 -7.33 43.48 17.38
N CYS A 193 -6.80 44.24 16.41
CA CYS A 193 -6.76 45.69 16.49
C CYS A 193 -8.19 46.25 16.46
#